data_AF-A0A951TE11-F1
#
_entry.id   AF-A0A951TE11-F1
#
_cell.length_a   1.000
_cell.length_b   1.000
_cell.length_c   1.000
_cell.angle_alpha   90.00
_cell.angle_beta   90.00
_cell.angle_gamma   90.00
#
_symmetry.space_group_name_H-M   'P 1'
#
loop_
_entity.id
_entity.type
_entity.pdbx_description
1 polymer ?
#
loop_
_entity_poly.entity_id
_entity_poly.type
_entity_poly.pdbx_seq_one_letter_code
_entity_poly.pdbx_strand_id
1 'polypeptide(L)'
;MADRTGTLWENAQDNASLNHGFASHAAVTFYRDVLGLRRVDAVNRRLEVRFSDLSMPSCAGTIPVGAETISLSWRREGNRVLYRLKTPEGWKVVSVR
;
A
#
# COMPACT_ATOMS: atom_id res chain seq x y z
N MET A 1 5.35 -11.01 -16.18
CA MET A 1 6.42 -10.00 -16.11
C MET A 1 7.32 -10.29 -14.91
N ALA A 2 6.91 -9.93 -13.69
CA ALA A 2 7.69 -10.11 -12.47
C ALA A 2 8.18 -11.55 -12.25
N ASP A 3 7.31 -12.56 -12.41
CA ASP A 3 7.73 -13.96 -12.21
C ASP A 3 8.79 -14.44 -13.22
N ARG A 4 8.86 -13.83 -14.41
CA ARG A 4 9.82 -14.20 -15.46
C ARG A 4 11.15 -13.48 -15.32
N THR A 5 11.15 -12.20 -14.93
CA THR A 5 12.36 -11.35 -14.99
C THR A 5 12.70 -10.64 -13.69
N GLY A 6 11.87 -10.73 -12.65
CA GLY A 6 12.02 -9.95 -11.42
C GLY A 6 11.70 -8.46 -11.55
N THR A 7 11.18 -8.03 -12.71
CA THR A 7 10.95 -6.62 -13.05
C THR A 7 9.59 -6.44 -13.72
N LEU A 8 9.14 -5.19 -13.78
CA LEU A 8 7.95 -4.83 -14.55
C LEU A 8 8.36 -4.40 -15.96
N TRP A 9 7.52 -4.72 -16.94
CA TRP A 9 7.82 -4.49 -18.35
C TRP A 9 7.10 -3.22 -18.84
N GLU A 10 7.64 -2.63 -19.91
CA GLU A 10 7.06 -1.46 -20.56
C GLU A 10 5.67 -1.77 -21.14
N ASN A 11 5.55 -2.95 -21.76
CA ASN A 11 4.33 -3.46 -22.36
C ASN A 11 4.00 -4.85 -21.80
N ALA A 12 2.80 -5.35 -22.07
CA ALA A 12 2.41 -6.71 -21.69
C ALA A 12 3.18 -7.80 -22.47
N GLN A 13 3.69 -7.47 -23.66
CA GLN A 13 4.51 -8.33 -24.52
C GLN A 13 6.01 -8.15 -24.23
N ASP A 14 6.86 -9.08 -24.68
CA ASP A 14 8.31 -9.08 -24.41
C ASP A 14 9.19 -8.50 -25.53
N ASN A 15 8.63 -7.74 -26.47
CA ASN A 15 9.35 -7.11 -27.58
C ASN A 15 9.79 -5.66 -27.32
N ALA A 16 9.76 -5.21 -26.06
CA ALA A 16 10.15 -3.88 -25.60
C ALA A 16 10.97 -3.99 -24.30
N SER A 17 11.20 -2.88 -23.58
CA SER A 17 11.97 -2.95 -22.32
C SER A 17 11.28 -3.87 -21.30
N LEU A 18 12.01 -4.87 -20.82
CA LEU A 18 11.56 -5.79 -19.77
C LEU A 18 11.91 -5.29 -18.36
N ASN A 19 12.41 -4.06 -18.23
CA ASN A 19 12.72 -3.45 -16.94
C ASN A 19 12.38 -1.95 -16.99
N HIS A 20 11.10 -1.65 -16.80
CA HIS A 20 10.56 -0.33 -17.03
C HIS A 20 9.71 0.14 -15.84
N GLY A 21 10.10 1.28 -15.27
CA GLY A 21 9.52 1.79 -14.01
C GLY A 21 8.09 2.33 -14.12
N PHE A 22 7.60 2.64 -15.31
CA PHE A 22 6.23 3.15 -15.51
C PHE A 22 5.16 2.22 -14.94
N ALA A 23 5.33 0.91 -15.12
CA ALA A 23 4.41 -0.10 -14.59
C ALA A 23 4.43 -0.19 -13.05
N SER A 24 5.45 0.35 -12.38
CA SER A 24 5.56 0.37 -10.91
C SER A 24 4.51 1.22 -10.21
N HIS A 25 3.68 1.98 -10.96
CA HIS A 25 2.50 2.64 -10.40
C HIS A 25 1.54 1.66 -9.70
N ALA A 26 1.60 0.35 -10.03
CA ALA A 26 0.88 -0.70 -9.30
C ALA A 26 1.18 -0.69 -7.79
N ALA A 27 2.39 -0.31 -7.37
CA ALA A 27 2.74 -0.17 -5.96
C ALA A 27 1.85 0.87 -5.25
N VAL A 28 1.47 1.96 -5.94
CA VAL A 28 0.55 2.96 -5.38
C VAL A 28 -0.81 2.33 -5.07
N THR A 29 -1.34 1.49 -5.96
CA THR A 29 -2.58 0.73 -5.74
C THR A 29 -2.42 -0.24 -4.57
N PHE A 30 -1.29 -0.94 -4.45
CA PHE A 30 -1.04 -1.84 -3.32
C PHE A 30 -1.06 -1.11 -1.98
N TYR A 31 -0.42 0.04 -1.85
CA TYR A 31 -0.44 0.80 -0.61
C TYR A 31 -1.80 1.47 -0.35
N ARG A 32 -2.41 2.05 -1.38
CA ARG A 32 -3.65 2.84 -1.26
C ARG A 32 -4.87 1.97 -1.02
N ASP A 33 -5.05 0.92 -1.82
CA ASP A 33 -6.32 0.19 -1.93
C ASP A 33 -6.26 -1.21 -1.33
N VAL A 34 -5.08 -1.87 -1.37
CA VAL A 34 -4.90 -3.21 -0.78
C VAL A 34 -4.50 -3.13 0.69
N LEU A 35 -3.42 -2.42 1.00
CA LEU A 35 -2.98 -2.22 2.37
C LEU A 35 -3.94 -1.32 3.15
N GLY A 36 -4.43 -0.26 2.50
CA GLY A 36 -5.44 0.64 3.05
C GLY A 36 -4.93 1.98 3.54
N LEU A 37 -3.71 2.40 3.16
CA LEU A 37 -3.20 3.76 3.39
C LEU A 37 -3.79 4.70 2.33
N ARG A 38 -5.09 4.97 2.44
CA ARG A 38 -5.91 5.66 1.42
C ARG A 38 -5.35 7.03 1.03
N ARG A 39 -4.83 7.78 2.00
CA ARG A 39 -4.16 9.07 1.79
C ARG A 39 -3.14 9.32 2.89
N VAL A 40 -1.92 9.65 2.48
CA VAL A 40 -0.82 9.98 3.38
C VAL A 40 -0.40 11.41 3.08
N ASP A 41 -0.70 12.31 3.99
CA ASP A 41 -0.30 13.72 3.92
C ASP A 41 0.80 13.96 4.94
N ALA A 42 2.04 13.73 4.50
CA ALA A 42 3.23 13.89 5.36
C ALA A 42 3.48 15.35 5.77
N VAL A 43 3.04 16.32 4.95
CA VAL A 43 3.19 17.75 5.25
C VAL A 43 2.31 18.14 6.44
N ASN A 44 1.05 17.72 6.42
CA ASN A 44 0.08 18.04 7.47
C ASN A 44 -0.01 16.98 8.58
N ARG A 45 0.81 15.92 8.51
CA ARG A 45 0.79 14.74 9.41
C ARG A 45 -0.61 14.12 9.54
N ARG A 46 -1.27 13.90 8.41
CA ARG A 46 -2.62 13.30 8.35
C ARG A 46 -2.58 11.98 7.59
N LEU A 47 -3.26 10.98 8.15
CA LEU A 47 -3.42 9.67 7.55
C LEU A 47 -4.91 9.32 7.46
N GLU A 48 -5.38 9.01 6.25
CA GLU A 48 -6.68 8.38 6.02
C GLU A 48 -6.46 6.87 5.81
N VAL A 49 -7.14 6.06 6.61
CA VAL A 49 -7.13 4.60 6.50
C VAL A 49 -8.47 4.10 5.97
N ARG A 50 -8.44 3.16 5.00
CA ARG A 50 -9.62 2.50 4.45
C ARG A 50 -9.32 1.04 4.17
N PHE A 51 -10.15 0.12 4.69
CA PHE A 51 -10.05 -1.30 4.35
C PHE A 51 -11.04 -1.63 3.25
N SER A 52 -10.52 -1.93 2.06
CA SER A 52 -11.33 -2.38 0.92
C SER A 52 -11.91 -3.78 1.18
N ASP A 53 -13.06 -4.08 0.58
CA ASP A 53 -13.62 -5.44 0.60
C ASP A 53 -12.86 -6.33 -0.38
N LEU A 54 -11.91 -7.10 0.15
CA LEU A 54 -10.97 -7.93 -0.58
C LEU A 54 -11.00 -9.33 0.00
N SER A 55 -10.95 -10.35 -0.85
CA SER A 55 -10.91 -11.76 -0.42
C SER A 55 -9.59 -12.17 0.26
N MET A 56 -8.59 -11.29 0.30
CA MET A 56 -7.31 -11.56 0.93
C MET A 56 -7.44 -11.75 2.46
N PRO A 57 -6.78 -12.77 3.04
CA PRO A 57 -6.88 -13.05 4.46
C PRO A 57 -6.12 -12.03 5.32
N SER A 58 -5.05 -11.44 4.79
CA SER A 58 -4.22 -10.46 5.48
C SER A 58 -3.38 -9.63 4.51
N CYS A 59 -2.89 -8.47 4.97
CA CYS A 59 -1.89 -7.66 4.28
C CYS A 59 -1.05 -6.90 5.31
N ALA A 60 0.20 -6.60 4.96
CA ALA A 60 1.08 -5.77 5.76
C ALA A 60 1.99 -4.94 4.84
N GLY A 61 2.33 -3.73 5.28
CA GLY A 61 3.23 -2.86 4.53
C GLY A 61 3.66 -1.65 5.34
N THR A 62 4.75 -1.03 4.88
CA THR A 62 5.37 0.13 5.52
C THR A 62 5.75 1.13 4.44
N ILE A 63 5.51 2.42 4.70
CA ILE A 63 5.97 3.52 3.84
C ILE A 63 6.85 4.48 4.64
N PRO A 64 7.89 5.07 4.02
CA PRO A 64 8.64 6.17 4.62
C PRO A 64 7.81 7.46 4.63
N VAL A 65 7.99 8.26 5.68
CA VAL A 65 7.47 9.63 5.83
C VAL A 65 8.59 10.53 6.35
N GLY A 66 9.44 10.99 5.43
CA GLY A 66 10.71 11.63 5.80
C GLY A 66 11.70 10.59 6.35
N ALA A 67 12.25 10.83 7.53
CA ALA A 67 13.17 9.90 8.21
C ALA A 67 12.46 8.79 9.01
N GLU A 68 11.14 8.92 9.19
CA GLU A 68 10.33 7.98 9.96
C GLU A 68 9.47 7.10 9.03
N THR A 69 8.66 6.21 9.60
CA THR A 69 7.82 5.30 8.82
C THR A 69 6.40 5.20 9.37
N ILE A 70 5.45 4.88 8.48
CA ILE A 70 4.10 4.44 8.83
C ILE A 70 3.99 2.97 8.44
N SER A 71 3.61 2.12 9.40
CA SER A 71 3.37 0.70 9.17
C SER A 71 1.92 0.34 9.47
N LEU A 72 1.28 -0.37 8.55
CA LEU A 72 -0.04 -0.95 8.74
C LEU A 72 0.04 -2.46 8.51
N SER A 73 -0.63 -3.23 9.35
CA SER A 73 -0.92 -4.63 9.07
C SER A 73 -2.35 -4.93 9.47
N TRP A 74 -3.01 -5.79 8.70
CA TRP A 74 -4.37 -6.22 8.99
C TRP A 74 -4.58 -7.70 8.63
N ARG A 75 -5.55 -8.32 9.30
CA ARG A 75 -6.06 -9.65 9.00
C ARG A 75 -7.58 -9.70 9.13
N ARG A 76 -8.21 -10.58 8.36
CA ARG A 76 -9.65 -10.84 8.45
C ARG A 76 -9.96 -11.92 9.47
N GLU A 77 -10.97 -11.67 10.28
CA GLU A 77 -11.57 -12.65 11.19
C GLU A 77 -13.10 -12.59 11.01
N GLY A 78 -13.63 -13.48 10.16
CA GLY A 78 -15.01 -13.43 9.72
C GLY A 78 -15.32 -12.10 9.03
N ASN A 79 -16.33 -11.38 9.55
CA ASN A 79 -16.74 -10.07 9.03
C ASN A 79 -16.00 -8.88 9.69
N ARG A 80 -14.91 -9.14 10.43
CA ARG A 80 -14.11 -8.12 11.10
C ARG A 80 -12.71 -8.03 10.49
N VAL A 81 -12.14 -6.83 10.51
CA VAL A 81 -10.74 -6.58 10.20
C VAL A 81 -10.04 -6.20 11.49
N LEU A 82 -9.09 -7.02 11.93
CA LEU A 82 -8.18 -6.68 13.02
C LEU A 82 -6.93 -6.06 12.41
N TYR A 83 -6.49 -4.92 12.93
CA TYR A 83 -5.33 -4.22 12.38
C TYR A 83 -4.41 -3.65 13.46
N ARG A 84 -3.15 -3.45 13.08
CA ARG A 84 -2.14 -2.73 13.85
C ARG A 84 -1.60 -1.61 12.97
N LEU A 85 -1.71 -0.39 13.47
CA LEU A 85 -1.17 0.80 12.83
C LEU A 85 -0.07 1.39 13.73
N LYS A 86 1.08 1.71 13.14
CA LYS A 86 2.15 2.50 13.75
C LYS A 86 2.34 3.76 12.93
N THR A 87 2.29 4.90 13.59
CA THR A 87 2.61 6.21 13.01
C THR A 87 3.63 6.90 13.90
N PRO A 88 4.39 7.87 13.35
CA PRO A 88 5.14 8.81 14.18
C PRO A 88 4.25 9.60 15.13
N GLU A 89 4.85 10.23 16.12
CA GLU A 89 4.14 11.07 17.08
C GLU A 89 3.45 12.28 16.39
N GLY A 90 2.25 12.62 16.87
CA GLY A 90 1.49 13.78 16.39
C GLY A 90 0.75 13.57 15.05
N TRP A 91 0.71 12.36 14.50
CA TRP A 91 -0.10 12.06 13.33
C TRP A 91 -1.60 11.98 13.66
N LYS A 92 -2.41 12.70 12.90
CA LYS A 92 -3.87 12.59 12.97
C LYS A 92 -4.33 11.47 12.04
N VAL A 93 -4.90 10.42 12.63
CA VAL A 93 -5.44 9.27 11.88
C VAL A 93 -6.96 9.35 11.84
N VAL A 94 -7.53 9.16 10.64
CA VAL A 94 -8.98 9.01 10.45
C VAL A 94 -9.27 7.75 9.67
N SER A 95 -10.31 7.02 10.07
CA SER A 95 -10.85 5.91 9.29
C SER A 95 -11.94 6.45 8.38
N VAL A 96 -11.88 6.10 7.09
CA VAL A 96 -12.88 6.46 6.08
C VAL A 96 -13.57 5.20 5.55
N ARG A 97 -14.83 5.35 5.13
CA ARG A 97 -15.62 4.26 4.54
C ARG A 97 -15.19 3.98 3.10
#